data_AF-A0A652L3W7-F1
#
_entry.id   AF-A0A652L3W7-F1
#
_cell.length_a   1.000
_cell.length_b   1.000
_cell.length_c   1.000
_cell.angle_alpha   90.00
_cell.angle_beta   90.00
_cell.angle_gamma   90.00
#
_symmetry.space_group_name_H-M   'P 1'
#
loop_
_entity.id
_entity.type
_entity.pdbx_description
1 polymer ?
#
loop_
_entity_poly.entity_id
_entity_poly.type
_entity_poly.pdbx_seq_one_letter_code
_entity_poly.pdbx_strand_id
1 'polypeptide(L)'
;MTFAPRTWVVGEVVTAALLNQEIRDQISSMLAAWTSYTPAWTAATTNPVLNNGSIAGLYMKLGRTVQVHAEMTAGSTTTYGSGQWSMSLPAASTTSPGIRIGTAQASGSIRAAGHTTVNNNATTFGIWFPATTAVSNLSACTATVPFTWANTNILRCTLTYEAAA
;
A
#
# COMPACT_ATOMS: atom_id res chain seq x y z
N MET A 1 1.47 -12.74 12.33
CA MET A 1 0.52 -13.14 13.39
C MET A 1 -0.87 -13.20 12.80
N THR A 2 -1.42 -14.39 12.68
CA THR A 2 -2.70 -14.67 12.00
C THR A 2 -3.90 -14.47 12.93
N PHE A 3 -3.70 -14.59 14.24
CA PHE A 3 -4.70 -14.39 15.29
C PHE A 3 -4.03 -14.05 16.63
N ALA A 4 -4.81 -13.59 17.61
CA ALA A 4 -4.33 -13.33 18.96
C ALA A 4 -4.06 -14.65 19.71
N PRO A 5 -2.86 -14.87 20.28
CA PRO A 5 -2.55 -16.10 20.99
C PRO A 5 -3.53 -16.39 22.11
N ARG A 6 -3.83 -17.67 22.32
CA ARG A 6 -4.73 -18.06 23.40
C ARG A 6 -4.13 -17.76 24.77
N THR A 7 -4.99 -17.51 25.75
CA THR A 7 -4.59 -17.50 27.16
C THR A 7 -4.46 -18.93 27.67
N TRP A 8 -3.31 -19.26 28.26
CA TRP A 8 -3.02 -20.56 28.85
C TRP A 8 -3.38 -20.56 30.33
N VAL A 9 -3.97 -21.64 30.82
CA VAL A 9 -4.25 -21.81 32.26
C VAL A 9 -3.52 -23.03 32.83
N VAL A 10 -3.31 -23.02 34.15
CA VAL A 10 -2.58 -24.09 34.84
C VAL A 10 -3.34 -25.41 34.72
N GLY A 11 -2.61 -26.50 34.45
CA GLY A 11 -3.16 -27.85 34.38
C GLY A 11 -3.72 -28.26 33.02
N GLU A 12 -3.64 -27.40 32.00
CA GLU A 12 -4.07 -27.76 30.64
C GLU A 12 -3.10 -28.72 29.95
N VAL A 13 -3.67 -29.66 29.18
CA VAL A 13 -2.90 -30.54 28.31
C VAL A 13 -2.54 -29.79 27.02
N VAL A 14 -1.25 -29.56 26.81
CA VAL A 14 -0.73 -28.98 25.58
C VAL A 14 -0.64 -30.07 24.50
N THR A 15 -1.61 -30.07 23.59
CA THR A 15 -1.65 -31.03 22.48
C THR A 15 -0.76 -30.58 21.31
N ALA A 16 -0.40 -31.53 20.43
CA ALA A 16 0.29 -31.20 19.19
C ALA A 16 -0.50 -30.21 18.31
N ALA A 17 -1.83 -30.30 18.29
CA ALA A 17 -2.68 -29.35 17.57
C ALA A 17 -2.51 -27.92 18.10
N LEU A 18 -2.47 -27.75 19.43
CA LEU A 18 -2.23 -26.46 20.05
C LEU A 18 -0.82 -25.93 19.77
N LEU A 19 0.20 -26.78 19.80
CA LEU A 19 1.58 -26.37 19.42
C LEU A 19 1.67 -25.93 17.96
N ASN A 20 0.99 -26.64 17.06
CA ASN A 20 0.95 -26.30 15.64
C ASN A 20 0.30 -24.92 15.46
N GLN A 21 -0.88 -24.71 16.05
CA GLN A 21 -1.64 -23.48 15.94
C GLN A 21 -0.93 -22.29 16.60
N GLU A 22 -0.59 -22.40 17.88
CA GLU A 22 -0.11 -21.26 18.69
C GLU A 22 1.35 -20.91 18.43
N ILE A 23 2.17 -21.86 17.98
CA ILE A 23 3.62 -21.63 17.76
C ILE A 23 3.97 -21.74 16.29
N ARG A 24 3.74 -22.89 15.65
CA ARG A 24 4.21 -23.11 14.28
C ARG A 24 3.55 -22.13 13.32
N ASP A 25 2.22 -22.07 13.30
CA ASP A 25 1.48 -21.25 12.32
C ASP A 25 1.76 -19.76 12.52
N GLN A 26 1.93 -19.32 13.76
CA GLN A 26 2.30 -17.94 14.09
C GLN A 26 3.68 -17.59 13.52
N ILE A 27 4.69 -18.41 13.77
CA ILE A 27 6.06 -18.21 13.24
C ILE A 27 6.07 -18.34 11.72
N SER A 28 5.41 -19.36 11.17
CA SER A 28 5.27 -19.56 9.73
C SER A 28 4.64 -18.34 9.06
N SER A 29 3.64 -17.69 9.66
CA SER A 29 3.06 -16.46 9.13
C SER A 29 4.03 -15.29 9.05
N MET A 30 5.03 -15.25 9.94
CA MET A 30 6.05 -14.20 9.95
C MET A 30 7.18 -14.45 8.95
N LEU A 31 7.38 -15.71 8.55
CA LEU A 31 8.41 -16.13 7.61
C LEU A 31 7.87 -16.40 6.20
N ALA A 32 6.55 -16.37 6.02
CA ALA A 32 5.89 -16.62 4.75
C ALA A 32 6.26 -15.57 3.70
N ALA A 33 6.10 -15.96 2.42
CA ALA A 33 6.20 -15.03 1.30
C ALA A 33 5.16 -13.90 1.43
N TRP A 34 5.44 -12.76 0.79
CA TRP A 34 4.51 -11.64 0.78
C TRP A 34 3.19 -12.05 0.11
N THR A 35 2.09 -11.59 0.68
CA THR A 35 0.74 -11.86 0.17
C THR A 35 0.43 -10.90 -0.97
N SER A 36 -0.05 -11.43 -2.10
CA SER A 36 -0.50 -10.60 -3.21
C SER A 36 -1.86 -9.98 -2.92
N TYR A 37 -2.05 -8.77 -3.43
CA TYR A 37 -3.35 -8.09 -3.46
C TYR A 37 -3.43 -7.19 -4.69
N THR A 38 -4.64 -6.82 -5.10
CA THR A 38 -4.86 -5.88 -6.20
C THR A 38 -5.32 -4.54 -5.62
N PRO A 39 -4.45 -3.51 -5.58
CA PRO A 39 -4.86 -2.19 -5.13
C PRO A 39 -5.97 -1.62 -6.03
N ALA A 40 -7.02 -1.07 -5.42
CA ALA A 40 -7.97 -0.24 -6.14
C ALA A 40 -7.34 1.14 -6.36
N TRP A 41 -7.26 1.58 -7.63
CA TRP A 41 -6.77 2.90 -8.00
C TRP A 41 -7.94 3.86 -8.19
N THR A 42 -7.95 4.94 -7.41
CA THR A 42 -9.04 5.91 -7.35
C THR A 42 -8.51 7.33 -7.47
N ALA A 43 -9.41 8.28 -7.75
CA ALA A 43 -9.09 9.70 -7.70
C ALA A 43 -10.21 10.52 -7.05
N ALA A 44 -9.88 11.72 -6.61
CA ALA A 44 -10.81 12.57 -5.84
C ALA A 44 -12.08 12.99 -6.60
N THR A 45 -12.04 13.09 -7.94
CA THR A 45 -13.17 13.60 -8.74
C THR A 45 -13.72 12.54 -9.69
N THR A 46 -12.90 12.01 -10.60
CA THR A 46 -13.29 10.92 -11.50
C THR A 46 -12.25 9.81 -11.44
N ASN A 47 -12.68 8.58 -11.19
CA ASN A 47 -11.75 7.47 -11.05
C ASN A 47 -11.05 7.14 -12.37
N PRO A 48 -9.74 6.83 -12.33
CA PRO A 48 -9.03 6.26 -13.45
C PRO A 48 -9.54 4.86 -13.77
N VAL A 49 -9.37 4.43 -15.01
CA VAL A 49 -9.71 3.08 -15.47
C VAL A 49 -8.51 2.49 -16.18
N LEU A 50 -7.98 1.41 -15.63
CA LEU A 50 -6.72 0.81 -16.04
C LEU A 50 -6.78 0.17 -17.44
N ASN A 51 -7.91 -0.46 -17.79
CA ASN A 51 -8.10 -1.18 -19.05
C ASN A 51 -6.97 -2.17 -19.36
N ASN A 52 -6.13 -1.90 -20.35
CA ASN A 52 -5.01 -2.77 -20.76
C ASN A 52 -3.71 -2.54 -19.96
N GLY A 53 -3.72 -1.68 -18.94
CA GLY A 53 -2.63 -1.56 -17.98
C GLY A 53 -2.64 -2.69 -16.93
N SER A 54 -1.69 -2.66 -16.00
CA SER A 54 -1.60 -3.60 -14.88
C SER A 54 -1.43 -2.88 -13.55
N ILE A 55 -2.00 -3.45 -12.48
CA ILE A 55 -1.80 -2.99 -11.11
C ILE A 55 -1.67 -4.20 -10.21
N ALA A 56 -0.59 -4.24 -9.43
CA ALA A 56 -0.28 -5.34 -8.55
C ALA A 56 0.28 -4.80 -7.23
N GLY A 57 -0.07 -5.47 -6.15
CA GLY A 57 0.42 -5.17 -4.82
C GLY A 57 0.91 -6.43 -4.12
N LEU A 58 1.90 -6.24 -3.26
CA LEU A 58 2.41 -7.24 -2.34
C LEU A 58 2.42 -6.62 -0.93
N TYR A 59 2.05 -7.39 0.08
CA TYR A 59 2.13 -6.93 1.46
C TYR A 59 2.57 -8.03 2.41
N MET A 60 3.13 -7.61 3.54
CA MET A 60 3.46 -8.47 4.67
C MET A 60 2.92 -7.84 5.95
N LYS A 61 2.27 -8.64 6.80
CA LYS A 61 1.71 -8.20 8.08
C LYS A 61 2.38 -8.94 9.25
N LEU A 62 3.12 -8.18 10.07
CA LEU A 62 3.75 -8.66 11.30
C LEU A 62 3.06 -8.00 12.49
N GLY A 63 2.15 -8.73 13.12
CA GLY A 63 1.26 -8.16 14.13
C GLY A 63 0.36 -7.09 13.50
N ARG A 64 0.48 -5.84 13.96
CA ARG A 64 -0.21 -4.69 13.36
C ARG A 64 0.64 -3.93 12.35
N THR A 65 1.95 -4.17 12.29
CA THR A 65 2.81 -3.54 11.29
C THR A 65 2.57 -4.15 9.92
N VAL A 66 2.23 -3.32 8.95
CA VAL A 66 2.01 -3.73 7.57
C VAL A 66 3.02 -3.02 6.68
N GLN A 67 3.81 -3.81 5.95
CA GLN A 67 4.66 -3.31 4.87
C GLN A 67 3.99 -3.61 3.53
N VAL A 68 3.97 -2.62 2.65
CA VAL A 68 3.27 -2.67 1.37
C VAL A 68 4.19 -2.24 0.25
N HIS A 69 4.11 -2.94 -0.86
CA HIS A 69 4.60 -2.52 -2.15
C HIS A 69 3.44 -2.56 -3.16
N ALA A 70 3.32 -1.53 -4.00
CA ALA A 70 2.35 -1.47 -5.07
C ALA A 70 3.01 -0.91 -6.34
N GLU A 71 2.70 -1.52 -7.47
CA GLU A 71 3.12 -1.06 -8.79
C GLU A 71 1.92 -0.99 -9.73
N MET A 72 1.79 0.13 -10.44
CA MET A 72 0.83 0.33 -11.52
C MET A 72 1.60 0.66 -12.79
N THR A 73 1.33 -0.06 -13.87
CA THR A 73 1.82 0.23 -15.21
C THR A 73 0.65 0.63 -16.09
N ALA A 74 0.69 1.82 -16.66
CA ALA A 74 -0.33 2.31 -17.57
C ALA A 74 -0.22 1.62 -18.94
N GLY A 75 -1.36 1.26 -19.51
CA GLY A 75 -1.47 0.78 -20.88
C GLY A 75 -1.96 1.88 -21.83
N SER A 76 -2.01 1.56 -23.13
CA SER A 76 -2.40 2.53 -24.16
C SER A 76 -3.86 2.96 -24.11
N THR A 77 -4.73 2.18 -23.45
CA THR A 77 -6.15 2.51 -23.28
C THR A 77 -6.48 2.90 -21.83
N THR A 78 -5.48 3.06 -20.97
CA THR A 78 -5.68 3.56 -19.60
C THR A 78 -6.22 4.99 -19.62
N THR A 79 -7.27 5.23 -18.84
CA THR A 79 -7.77 6.58 -18.54
C THR A 79 -7.33 6.98 -17.14
N TYR A 80 -6.97 8.24 -16.97
CA TYR A 80 -6.27 8.75 -15.77
C TYR A 80 -7.16 9.43 -14.74
N GLY A 81 -8.46 9.57 -15.04
CA GLY A 81 -9.40 10.25 -14.17
C GLY A 81 -9.01 11.71 -13.90
N SER A 82 -9.52 12.27 -12.81
CA SER A 82 -9.22 13.63 -12.37
C SER A 82 -9.22 13.76 -10.85
N GLY A 83 -8.41 14.70 -10.35
CA GLY A 83 -8.16 14.88 -8.91
C GLY A 83 -7.01 14.01 -8.40
N GLN A 84 -6.71 14.16 -7.10
CA GLN A 84 -5.63 13.44 -6.44
C GLN A 84 -5.83 11.93 -6.52
N TRP A 85 -4.80 11.21 -6.95
CA TRP A 85 -4.79 9.76 -6.96
C TRP A 85 -4.56 9.17 -5.57
N SER A 86 -5.22 8.04 -5.33
CA SER A 86 -4.97 7.18 -4.17
C SER A 86 -5.08 5.71 -4.54
N MET A 87 -4.43 4.85 -3.76
CA MET A 87 -4.50 3.40 -3.91
C MET A 87 -4.97 2.77 -2.61
N SER A 88 -5.75 1.68 -2.69
CA SER A 88 -6.23 0.98 -1.49
C SER A 88 -5.10 0.31 -0.71
N LEU A 89 -5.24 0.33 0.62
CA LEU A 89 -4.43 -0.44 1.54
C LEU A 89 -4.98 -1.87 1.65
N PRO A 90 -4.13 -2.87 1.92
CA PRO A 90 -4.58 -4.25 2.17
C PRO A 90 -5.33 -4.41 3.50
N ALA A 91 -5.17 -3.45 4.43
CA ALA A 91 -5.93 -3.36 5.68
C ALA A 91 -6.11 -1.88 6.04
N ALA A 92 -7.19 -1.55 6.77
CA ALA A 92 -7.37 -0.18 7.26
C ALA A 92 -6.25 0.21 8.23
N SER A 93 -5.78 1.45 8.16
CA SER A 93 -4.81 1.99 9.12
C SER A 93 -5.47 2.24 10.48
N THR A 94 -4.68 2.15 11.55
CA THR A 94 -5.11 2.55 12.89
C THR A 94 -5.04 4.08 13.05
N THR A 95 -5.59 4.58 14.15
CA THR A 95 -5.33 5.95 14.61
C THR A 95 -3.97 6.01 15.29
N SER A 96 -3.11 6.93 14.87
CA SER A 96 -1.82 7.20 15.50
C SER A 96 -1.54 8.71 15.56
N PRO A 97 -0.64 9.17 16.46
CA PRO A 97 0.02 10.45 16.26
C PRO A 97 0.74 10.47 14.90
N GLY A 98 0.40 11.46 14.07
CA GLY A 98 1.03 11.74 12.79
C GLY A 98 0.57 10.87 11.61
N ILE A 99 0.89 11.36 10.40
CA ILE A 99 0.67 10.68 9.12
C ILE A 99 1.83 9.71 8.88
N ARG A 100 1.56 8.50 8.37
CA ARG A 100 2.64 7.61 7.92
C ARG A 100 3.08 8.00 6.52
N ILE A 101 4.37 8.17 6.35
CA ILE A 101 4.98 8.56 5.08
C ILE A 101 5.75 7.37 4.52
N GLY A 102 5.48 7.04 3.26
CA GLY A 102 6.26 6.08 2.48
C GLY A 102 6.90 6.73 1.28
N THR A 103 7.52 5.93 0.42
CA THR A 103 8.17 6.39 -0.80
C THR A 103 7.31 6.11 -2.02
N ALA A 104 7.38 7.01 -3.00
CA ALA A 104 6.81 6.80 -4.32
C ALA A 104 7.84 7.10 -5.40
N GLN A 105 7.71 6.43 -6.53
CA GLN A 105 8.49 6.70 -7.74
C GLN A 105 7.57 6.66 -8.95
N ALA A 106 7.62 7.69 -9.79
CA ALA A 106 6.99 7.68 -11.10
C ALA A 106 8.08 7.57 -12.17
N SER A 107 7.90 6.69 -13.15
CA SER A 107 8.79 6.50 -14.30
C SER A 107 8.00 6.67 -15.60
N GLY A 108 8.42 7.62 -16.43
CA GLY A 108 7.82 7.90 -17.72
C GLY A 108 8.79 8.76 -18.53
N SER A 109 8.33 9.93 -18.98
CA SER A 109 9.21 10.94 -19.62
C SER A 109 10.37 11.39 -18.71
N ILE A 110 10.17 11.33 -17.40
CA ILE A 110 11.19 11.53 -16.37
C ILE A 110 11.08 10.44 -15.29
N ARG A 111 12.09 10.34 -14.42
CA ARG A 111 12.00 9.59 -13.16
C ARG A 111 11.84 10.58 -12.01
N ALA A 112 10.67 10.57 -11.39
CA ALA A 112 10.36 11.45 -10.26
C ALA A 112 10.34 10.66 -8.95
N ALA A 113 11.01 11.19 -7.92
CA ALA A 113 10.87 10.73 -6.55
C ALA A 113 9.71 11.46 -5.88
N GLY A 114 8.93 10.75 -5.08
CA GLY A 114 7.78 11.27 -4.35
C GLY A 114 7.58 10.52 -3.04
N HIS A 115 6.46 10.79 -2.39
CA HIS A 115 6.11 10.13 -1.14
C HIS A 115 4.65 9.69 -1.13
N THR A 116 4.34 8.71 -0.30
CA THR A 116 2.96 8.32 0.02
C THR A 116 2.56 8.81 1.40
N THR A 117 1.27 9.01 1.63
CA THR A 117 0.74 9.43 2.93
C THR A 117 -0.45 8.57 3.33
N VAL A 118 -0.43 8.03 4.54
CA VAL A 118 -1.55 7.31 5.15
C VAL A 118 -2.12 8.14 6.30
N ASN A 119 -3.39 8.51 6.17
CA ASN A 119 -4.13 9.19 7.23
C ASN A 119 -4.62 8.20 8.30
N ASN A 120 -5.14 8.72 9.40
CA ASN A 120 -5.78 7.91 10.44
C ASN A 120 -7.07 7.27 9.91
N ASN A 121 -7.32 6.01 10.27
CA ASN A 121 -8.51 5.23 9.88
C ASN A 121 -8.74 5.19 8.35
N ALA A 122 -7.65 5.23 7.59
CA ALA A 122 -7.70 5.25 6.14
C ALA A 122 -7.72 3.83 5.56
N THR A 123 -8.46 3.65 4.48
CA THR A 123 -8.44 2.44 3.65
C THR A 123 -7.63 2.63 2.37
N THR A 124 -7.07 3.83 2.16
CA THR A 124 -6.25 4.19 1.01
C THR A 124 -5.03 5.00 1.45
N PHE A 125 -4.03 5.11 0.57
CA PHE A 125 -2.91 6.03 0.72
C PHE A 125 -2.88 7.04 -0.42
N GLY A 126 -2.59 8.29 -0.09
CA GLY A 126 -2.37 9.37 -1.05
C GLY A 126 -0.95 9.35 -1.60
N ILE A 127 -0.77 9.89 -2.80
CA ILE A 127 0.53 9.92 -3.50
C ILE A 127 0.86 11.36 -3.85
N TRP A 128 2.10 11.77 -3.61
CA TRP A 128 2.56 13.15 -3.80
C TRP A 128 3.91 13.17 -4.51
N PHE A 129 4.07 14.14 -5.40
CA PHE A 129 5.31 14.38 -6.13
C PHE A 129 5.66 15.86 -6.14
N PRO A 130 6.94 16.23 -6.34
CA PRO A 130 7.32 17.60 -6.59
C PRO A 130 6.53 18.22 -7.76
N ALA A 131 5.99 19.41 -7.55
CA ALA A 131 5.26 20.14 -8.58
C ALA A 131 6.18 20.76 -9.63
N THR A 132 7.40 21.12 -9.24
CA THR A 132 8.41 21.74 -10.11
C THR A 132 9.79 21.21 -9.77
N THR A 133 10.75 21.38 -10.69
CA THR A 133 12.16 21.07 -10.46
C THR A 133 12.93 22.18 -9.74
N ALA A 134 12.38 23.41 -9.70
CA ALA A 134 13.03 24.58 -9.10
C ALA A 134 12.77 24.71 -7.60
N VAL A 135 11.58 24.31 -7.14
CA VAL A 135 11.17 24.31 -5.73
C VAL A 135 10.46 23.00 -5.41
N SER A 136 10.91 22.33 -4.35
CA SER A 136 10.43 21.00 -3.91
C SER A 136 9.08 21.03 -3.20
N ASN A 137 8.16 21.91 -3.61
CA ASN A 137 6.78 21.88 -3.12
C ASN A 137 6.12 20.62 -3.66
N LEU A 138 5.43 19.89 -2.78
CA LEU A 138 4.72 18.69 -3.16
C LEU A 138 3.32 19.05 -3.65
N SER A 139 2.91 18.37 -4.71
CA SER A 139 1.57 18.39 -5.26
C SER A 139 1.04 16.97 -5.35
N ALA A 140 -0.27 16.85 -5.32
CA ALA A 140 -0.95 15.58 -5.46
C ALA A 140 -0.57 14.92 -6.79
N CYS A 141 -0.37 13.60 -6.77
CA CYS A 141 -0.26 12.82 -7.99
C CYS A 141 -1.59 12.89 -8.75
N THR A 142 -1.52 13.24 -10.03
CA THR A 142 -2.68 13.40 -10.91
C THR A 142 -2.29 12.95 -12.31
N ALA A 143 -3.23 13.01 -13.27
CA ALA A 143 -2.97 12.71 -14.68
C ALA A 143 -1.80 13.51 -15.30
N THR A 144 -1.45 14.68 -14.75
CA THR A 144 -0.40 15.56 -15.28
C THR A 144 0.74 15.84 -14.29
N VAL A 145 0.73 15.20 -13.12
CA VAL A 145 1.77 15.38 -12.08
C VAL A 145 2.27 13.99 -11.65
N PRO A 146 3.58 13.72 -11.67
CA PRO A 146 4.70 14.66 -11.91
C PRO A 146 4.95 15.00 -13.38
N PHE A 147 4.31 14.28 -14.29
CA PHE A 147 4.32 14.51 -15.73
C PHE A 147 2.98 14.04 -16.31
N THR A 148 2.69 14.35 -17.57
CA THR A 148 1.54 13.80 -18.28
C THR A 148 1.70 12.29 -18.44
N TRP A 149 0.86 11.52 -17.75
CA TRP A 149 0.91 10.06 -17.80
C TRP A 149 0.46 9.53 -19.17
N ALA A 150 1.12 8.48 -19.63
CA ALA A 150 0.93 7.87 -20.94
C ALA A 150 1.24 6.36 -20.86
N ASN A 151 1.00 5.67 -21.98
CA ASN A 151 1.30 4.24 -22.14
C ASN A 151 2.72 3.90 -21.65
N THR A 152 2.88 2.75 -20.99
CA THR A 152 4.13 2.22 -20.42
C THR A 152 4.69 2.94 -19.20
N ASN A 153 4.08 4.05 -18.76
CA ASN A 153 4.52 4.74 -17.56
C ASN A 153 4.20 3.90 -16.31
N ILE A 154 5.08 3.99 -15.31
CA ILE A 154 5.03 3.14 -14.12
C ILE A 154 4.98 4.01 -12.86
N LEU A 155 4.07 3.68 -11.95
CA LEU A 155 4.00 4.20 -10.59
C LEU A 155 4.36 3.10 -9.59
N ARG A 156 5.36 3.33 -8.75
CA ARG A 156 5.76 2.45 -7.65
C ARG A 156 5.55 3.14 -6.32
N CYS A 157 5.03 2.41 -5.35
CA CYS A 157 4.78 2.90 -4.01
C CYS A 157 5.22 1.85 -2.99
N THR A 158 5.97 2.28 -1.98
CA THR A 158 6.38 1.42 -0.86
C THR A 158 6.11 2.17 0.44
N LEU A 159 5.44 1.52 1.40
CA LEU A 159 5.14 2.14 2.68
C LEU A 159 5.06 1.12 3.81
N THR A 160 5.23 1.61 5.03
CA THR A 160 4.97 0.87 6.25
C THR A 160 3.99 1.66 7.11
N TYR A 161 2.95 1.00 7.60
CA TYR A 161 1.95 1.59 8.47
C TYR A 161 1.49 0.59 9.54
N GLU A 162 0.73 1.08 10.51
CA GLU A 162 0.10 0.23 11.52
C GLU A 162 -1.38 0.05 11.15
N ALA A 163 -1.81 -1.21 11.03
CA ALA A 163 -3.20 -1.56 10.77
C ALA A 163 -4.06 -1.41 12.02
N ALA A 164 -5.36 -1.15 11.81
CA ALA A 164 -6.37 -1.18 12.85
C ALA A 164 -6.42 -2.54 13.56
N ALA A 165 -6.98 -2.52 14.78
CA ALA A 165 -7.13 -3.68 15.65
C ALA A 165 -7.97 -4.78 15.01
#